data_AF-A0AAP1E1G7-F1
#
_entry.id   AF-A0AAP1E1G7-F1
#
_cell.length_a   1.000
_cell.length_b   1.000
_cell.length_c   1.000
_cell.angle_alpha   90.00
_cell.angle_beta   90.00
_cell.angle_gamma   90.00
#
_symmetry.space_group_name_H-M   'P 1'
#
loop_
_entity.id
_entity.type
_entity.pdbx_description
1 polymer ?
#
loop_
_entity_poly.entity_id
_entity_poly.type
_entity_poly.pdbx_seq_one_letter_code
_entity_poly.pdbx_strand_id
1 'polypeptide(L)'
;MPKSPVVPAIESKDPEWKRCFYSNISYEFSVILGDRFDSIEDFRAAFDELREDLKDYRDTLDQVLENNAPGYGLTWRDFKWIRANRWKQCPVCGRIYLDYTNGRSGTCYLDEYLRFNLQTREYYDNVDYRGKVKSMCSEKYRAWRKRGRQGPLGYIAFKGGGFAS
;
A
#
# COMPACT_ATOMS: atom_id res chain seq x y z
N MET A 1 22.17 3.31 -7.26
CA MET A 1 20.70 3.20 -7.12
C MET A 1 20.38 2.72 -5.71
N PRO A 2 19.51 3.39 -4.94
CA PRO A 2 19.14 2.91 -3.60
C PRO A 2 18.45 1.55 -3.74
N LYS A 3 18.82 0.58 -2.90
CA LYS A 3 18.11 -0.70 -2.78
C LYS A 3 16.79 -0.48 -2.05
N SER A 4 15.79 -1.31 -2.34
CA SER A 4 14.50 -1.27 -1.61
C SER A 4 14.82 -1.35 -0.13
N PRO A 5 14.07 -0.66 0.74
CA PRO A 5 14.28 -0.81 2.16
C PRO A 5 14.19 -2.29 2.52
N VAL A 6 15.28 -2.82 3.05
CA VAL A 6 15.40 -4.24 3.39
C VAL A 6 15.12 -4.35 4.88
N VAL A 7 14.01 -4.99 5.23
CA VAL A 7 13.71 -5.38 6.61
C VAL A 7 13.90 -6.89 6.70
N PRO A 8 15.00 -7.40 7.31
CA PRO A 8 15.35 -8.81 7.26
C PRO A 8 14.22 -9.76 7.70
N ALA A 9 13.49 -9.40 8.75
CA ALA A 9 12.36 -10.17 9.27
C ALA A 9 11.18 -10.28 8.28
N ILE A 10 11.07 -9.32 7.36
CA ILE A 10 10.05 -9.30 6.31
C ILE A 10 10.56 -9.96 5.04
N GLU A 11 11.86 -9.90 4.74
CA GLU A 11 12.38 -10.34 3.45
C GLU A 11 12.14 -11.81 3.14
N SER A 12 12.16 -12.66 4.17
CA SER A 12 11.88 -14.09 4.08
C SER A 12 10.39 -14.41 3.85
N LYS A 13 9.50 -13.42 3.97
CA LYS A 13 8.07 -13.59 3.77
C LYS A 13 7.70 -13.64 2.29
N ASP A 14 6.62 -14.36 2.01
CA ASP A 14 6.08 -14.43 0.66
C ASP A 14 5.57 -13.05 0.21
N PRO A 15 5.47 -12.82 -1.12
CA PRO A 15 5.07 -11.52 -1.65
C PRO A 15 3.68 -11.05 -1.20
N GLU A 16 2.79 -11.97 -0.87
CA GLU A 16 1.41 -11.67 -0.51
C GLU A 16 1.33 -11.19 0.95
N TRP A 17 2.01 -11.89 1.86
CA TRP A 17 2.19 -11.41 3.22
C TRP A 17 2.78 -9.99 3.26
N LYS A 18 3.82 -9.73 2.44
CA LYS A 18 4.42 -8.39 2.33
C LYS A 18 3.39 -7.36 1.87
N ARG A 19 2.58 -7.69 0.87
CA ARG A 19 1.54 -6.79 0.34
C ARG A 19 0.51 -6.45 1.40
N CYS A 20 -0.03 -7.46 2.09
CA CYS A 20 -0.99 -7.29 3.19
C CYS A 20 -0.40 -6.44 4.31
N PHE A 21 0.80 -6.76 4.78
CA PHE A 21 1.49 -6.03 5.84
C PHE A 21 1.60 -4.52 5.53
N TYR A 22 2.12 -4.17 4.35
CA TYR A 22 2.23 -2.77 3.95
C TYR A 22 0.90 -2.10 3.59
N SER A 23 -0.12 -2.89 3.22
CA SER A 23 -1.48 -2.39 3.00
C SER A 23 -2.10 -1.96 4.32
N ASN A 24 -1.96 -2.79 5.35
CA ASN A 24 -2.49 -2.48 6.67
C ASN A 24 -1.74 -1.32 7.32
N ILE A 25 -0.41 -1.25 7.22
CA ILE A 25 0.34 -0.05 7.66
C ILE A 25 -0.20 1.20 6.98
N SER A 26 -0.48 1.15 5.68
CA SER A 26 -1.03 2.30 4.95
C SER A 26 -2.40 2.70 5.49
N TYR A 27 -3.24 1.72 5.82
CA TYR A 27 -4.56 1.93 6.40
C TYR A 27 -4.47 2.53 7.81
N GLU A 28 -3.67 1.96 8.71
CA GLU A 28 -3.52 2.43 10.09
C GLU A 28 -3.07 3.90 10.14
N PHE A 29 -2.08 4.29 9.33
CA PHE A 29 -1.67 5.69 9.26
C PHE A 29 -2.75 6.60 8.68
N SER A 30 -3.59 6.12 7.75
CA SER A 30 -4.74 6.88 7.28
C SER A 30 -5.82 7.06 8.36
N VAL A 31 -5.95 6.11 9.29
CA VAL A 31 -6.86 6.25 10.43
C VAL A 31 -6.28 7.21 11.47
N ILE A 32 -5.00 7.09 11.78
CA ILE A 32 -4.30 7.93 12.78
C ILE A 32 -4.26 9.40 12.35
N LEU A 33 -3.89 9.67 11.09
CA LEU A 33 -3.73 11.03 10.59
C LEU A 33 -5.05 11.65 10.10
N GLY A 34 -6.08 10.83 9.90
CA GLY A 34 -7.37 11.24 9.37
C GLY A 34 -7.59 10.84 7.92
N ASP A 35 -8.86 10.65 7.56
CA ASP A 35 -9.31 10.18 6.24
C ASP A 35 -9.61 11.32 5.26
N ARG A 36 -9.50 12.57 5.70
CA ARG A 36 -9.86 13.77 4.94
C ARG A 36 -8.66 14.67 4.71
N PHE A 37 -7.91 14.35 3.67
CA PHE A 37 -6.90 15.24 3.12
C PHE A 37 -7.34 15.71 1.73
N ASP A 38 -7.26 17.02 1.50
CA ASP A 38 -7.57 17.62 0.19
C ASP A 38 -6.48 17.28 -0.84
N SER A 39 -5.26 16.98 -0.38
CA SER A 39 -4.13 16.59 -1.21
C SER A 39 -3.19 15.58 -0.52
N ILE A 40 -2.29 14.96 -1.29
CA ILE A 40 -1.21 14.13 -0.73
C ILE A 40 -0.18 14.97 0.03
N GLU A 41 -0.03 16.24 -0.34
CA GLU A 41 0.83 17.20 0.34
C GLU A 41 0.36 17.44 1.77
N ASP A 42 -0.95 17.55 2.00
CA ASP A 42 -1.51 17.73 3.35
C ASP A 42 -1.26 16.49 4.23
N PHE A 43 -1.46 15.29 3.68
CA PHE A 43 -1.14 14.04 4.39
C PHE A 43 0.34 13.98 4.76
N ARG A 44 1.22 14.39 3.84
CA ARG A 44 2.67 14.40 4.06
C ARG A 44 3.07 15.40 5.15
N ALA A 45 2.43 16.57 5.18
CA ALA A 45 2.65 17.56 6.23
C ALA A 45 2.22 17.00 7.59
N ALA A 46 1.01 16.45 7.71
CA ALA A 46 0.53 15.82 8.94
C ALA A 46 1.44 14.64 9.41
N PHE A 47 1.93 13.84 8.46
CA PHE A 47 2.88 12.78 8.77
C PHE A 47 4.24 13.31 9.26
N ASP A 48 4.73 14.41 8.69
CA ASP A 48 5.98 15.03 9.15
C ASP A 48 5.78 15.69 10.53
N GLU A 49 4.64 16.32 10.81
CA GLU A 49 4.28 16.84 12.14
C GLU A 49 4.30 15.74 13.20
N LEU A 50 3.67 14.58 12.93
CA LEU A 50 3.74 13.41 13.82
C LEU A 50 5.19 12.98 14.08
N ARG A 51 6.06 13.09 13.07
CA ARG A 51 7.48 12.71 13.18
C ARG A 51 8.34 13.70 13.95
N GLU A 52 7.91 14.95 14.11
CA GLU A 52 8.63 15.94 14.91
C GLU A 52 8.66 15.53 16.38
N ASP A 53 7.55 14.99 16.91
CA ASP A 53 7.56 14.27 18.17
C ASP A 53 8.10 12.85 17.98
N LEU A 54 9.43 12.74 18.08
CA LEU A 54 10.11 11.47 17.90
C LEU A 54 9.68 10.39 18.90
N LYS A 55 9.16 10.74 20.08
CA LYS A 55 8.70 9.72 21.03
C LYS A 55 7.34 9.20 20.57
N ASP A 56 6.40 10.11 20.31
CA ASP A 56 5.05 9.76 19.88
C ASP A 56 5.06 8.98 18.55
N TYR A 57 5.87 9.40 17.58
CA TYR A 57 6.05 8.66 16.33
C TYR A 57 6.56 7.23 16.54
N ARG A 58 7.54 7.05 17.45
CA ARG A 58 8.12 5.73 17.70
C ARG A 58 7.12 4.81 18.37
N ASP A 59 6.44 5.31 19.40
CA ASP A 59 5.43 4.55 20.14
C ASP A 59 4.25 4.19 19.22
N THR A 60 3.79 5.14 18.39
CA THR A 60 2.75 4.92 17.38
C THR A 60 3.18 3.86 16.35
N LEU A 61 4.39 3.97 15.79
CA LEU A 61 4.85 3.01 14.79
C LEU A 61 5.07 1.62 15.39
N ASP A 62 5.65 1.53 16.59
CA ASP A 62 5.81 0.24 17.29
C ASP A 62 4.45 -0.42 17.55
N GLN A 63 3.43 0.36 17.95
CA GLN A 63 2.07 -0.15 18.13
C GLN A 63 1.45 -0.63 16.81
N VAL A 64 1.58 0.13 15.72
CA VAL A 64 1.11 -0.28 14.39
C VAL A 64 1.79 -1.57 13.93
N LEU A 65 3.09 -1.71 14.20
CA LEU A 65 3.85 -2.91 13.84
C LEU A 65 3.39 -4.13 14.65
N GLU A 66 3.20 -3.99 15.96
CA GLU A 66 2.73 -5.08 16.82
C GLU A 66 1.30 -5.52 16.45
N ASN A 67 0.40 -4.59 16.12
CA ASN A 67 -0.95 -4.91 15.67
C ASN A 67 -0.97 -5.71 14.36
N ASN A 68 -0.02 -5.47 13.47
CA ASN A 68 0.01 -6.05 12.11
C ASN A 68 0.92 -7.26 11.96
N ALA A 69 1.88 -7.42 12.85
CA ALA A 69 2.82 -8.52 12.87
C ALA A 69 3.21 -8.84 14.33
N PRO A 70 2.27 -9.34 15.15
CA PRO A 70 2.53 -9.62 16.55
C PRO A 70 3.59 -10.70 16.72
N GLY A 71 4.51 -10.49 17.66
CA GLY A 71 5.59 -11.44 17.95
C GLY A 71 6.71 -11.52 16.90
N TYR A 72 6.71 -10.62 15.90
CA TYR A 72 7.79 -10.55 14.91
C TYR A 72 9.01 -9.73 15.36
N GLY A 73 8.93 -9.06 16.52
CA GLY A 73 10.01 -8.23 17.05
C GLY A 73 10.34 -7.02 16.17
N LEU A 74 9.41 -6.59 15.33
CA LEU A 74 9.56 -5.41 14.47
C LEU A 74 9.46 -4.14 15.31
N THR A 75 10.32 -3.17 15.03
CA THR A 75 10.30 -1.86 15.70
C THR A 75 10.48 -0.74 14.69
N TRP A 76 10.23 0.51 15.10
CA TRP A 76 10.46 1.72 14.31
C TRP A 76 11.88 1.79 13.73
N ARG A 77 12.85 1.12 14.37
CA ARG A 77 14.25 1.08 13.91
C ARG A 77 14.40 0.37 12.57
N ASP A 78 13.57 -0.64 12.31
CA ASP A 78 13.52 -1.36 11.04
C ASP A 78 12.90 -0.51 9.92
N PHE A 79 12.14 0.53 10.29
CA PHE A 79 11.35 1.35 9.39
C PHE A 79 11.76 2.84 9.35
N LYS A 80 13.02 3.15 9.68
CA LYS A 80 13.58 4.52 9.58
C LYS A 80 13.50 5.15 8.18
N TRP A 81 13.26 4.32 7.16
CA TRP A 81 13.10 4.70 5.77
C TRP A 81 11.71 5.25 5.44
N ILE A 82 10.70 5.02 6.29
CA ILE A 82 9.38 5.63 6.16
C ILE A 82 9.57 7.13 6.40
N ARG A 83 9.26 7.94 5.39
CA ARG A 83 9.40 9.41 5.33
C ARG A 83 8.22 9.95 4.53
N ALA A 84 7.90 11.25 4.66
CA ALA A 84 6.81 11.87 3.90
C ALA A 84 6.84 11.53 2.40
N ASN A 85 8.01 11.57 1.76
CA ASN A 85 8.15 11.26 0.33
C ASN A 85 7.82 9.80 -0.06
N ARG A 86 7.70 8.89 0.90
CA ARG A 86 7.28 7.49 0.66
C ARG A 86 5.77 7.36 0.56
N TRP A 87 5.01 8.27 1.17
CA TRP A 87 3.56 8.32 0.99
C TRP A 87 3.24 8.83 -0.41
N LYS A 88 2.37 8.10 -1.11
CA LYS A 88 1.94 8.42 -2.48
C LYS A 88 0.43 8.33 -2.58
N GLN A 89 -0.15 9.10 -3.50
CA GLN A 89 -1.54 8.95 -3.88
C GLN A 89 -1.65 8.11 -5.15
N CYS A 90 -2.53 7.11 -5.14
CA CYS A 90 -2.74 6.26 -6.29
C CYS A 90 -3.51 7.02 -7.39
N PRO A 91 -2.98 7.13 -8.63
CA PRO A 91 -3.69 7.80 -9.72
C PRO A 91 -4.91 7.03 -10.23
N VAL A 92 -5.15 5.81 -9.74
CA VAL A 92 -6.24 4.93 -10.18
C VAL A 92 -7.40 4.88 -9.19
N CYS A 93 -7.12 4.93 -7.89
CA CYS A 93 -8.15 4.84 -6.84
C CYS A 93 -8.15 6.02 -5.86
N GLY A 94 -7.22 6.98 -6.01
CA GLY A 94 -7.14 8.16 -5.15
C GLY A 94 -6.62 7.91 -3.73
N ARG A 95 -6.53 6.64 -3.30
CA ARG A 95 -6.07 6.29 -1.95
C ARG A 95 -4.58 6.58 -1.76
N ILE A 96 -4.27 7.06 -0.56
CA ILE A 96 -2.90 7.26 -0.08
C ILE A 96 -2.34 5.90 0.36
N TYR A 97 -1.08 5.64 0.04
CA TYR A 97 -0.40 4.39 0.40
C TYR A 97 1.09 4.61 0.64
N LEU A 98 1.67 3.73 1.45
CA LEU A 98 3.10 3.71 1.71
C LEU A 98 3.86 3.00 0.57
N ASP A 99 4.67 3.72 -0.21
CA ASP A 99 5.50 3.07 -1.23
C ASP A 99 6.72 2.38 -0.60
N TYR A 100 6.55 1.10 -0.26
CA TYR A 100 7.64 0.21 0.17
C TYR A 100 8.54 -0.24 -0.99
N THR A 101 8.24 0.16 -2.22
CA THR A 101 9.17 -0.02 -3.35
C THR A 101 10.17 1.14 -3.40
N ASN A 102 11.18 1.02 -4.26
CA ASN A 102 12.16 2.07 -4.52
C ASN A 102 11.61 3.32 -5.25
N GLY A 103 10.40 3.76 -4.95
CA GLY A 103 9.74 4.84 -5.68
C GLY A 103 9.26 4.42 -7.07
N ARG A 104 9.44 3.15 -7.46
CA ARG A 104 9.13 2.63 -8.80
C ARG A 104 7.65 2.39 -9.01
N SER A 105 6.88 2.24 -7.93
CA SER A 105 5.45 2.00 -8.06
C SER A 105 4.74 3.26 -8.54
N GLY A 106 4.09 3.16 -9.71
CA GLY A 106 3.20 4.20 -10.25
C GLY A 106 1.75 4.05 -9.79
N THR A 107 1.41 2.97 -9.10
CA THR A 107 0.07 2.68 -8.57
C THR A 107 0.18 2.00 -7.21
N CYS A 108 -0.89 2.05 -6.40
CA CYS A 108 -0.93 1.30 -5.14
C CYS A 108 -1.06 -0.22 -5.38
N TYR A 109 -0.81 -0.97 -4.31
CA TYR A 109 -0.93 -2.43 -4.24
C TYR A 109 -2.05 -2.90 -3.28
N LEU A 110 -2.84 -1.95 -2.76
CA LEU A 110 -3.83 -2.17 -1.71
C LEU A 110 -4.89 -3.22 -2.06
N ASP A 111 -5.36 -3.23 -3.32
CA ASP A 111 -6.35 -4.22 -3.76
C ASP A 111 -5.72 -5.27 -4.69
N GLU A 112 -6.04 -6.53 -4.42
CA GLU A 112 -5.72 -7.71 -5.23
C GLU A 112 -6.56 -7.77 -6.50
N TYR A 113 -5.92 -8.16 -7.60
CA TYR A 113 -6.62 -8.45 -8.84
C TYR A 113 -7.15 -9.87 -8.86
N LEU A 114 -8.42 -10.01 -8.49
CA LEU A 114 -9.15 -11.26 -8.61
C LEU A 114 -9.72 -11.44 -10.01
N ARG A 115 -9.70 -12.68 -10.50
CA ARG A 115 -10.42 -13.09 -11.70
C ARG A 115 -11.58 -13.99 -11.32
N PHE A 116 -12.69 -13.86 -12.03
CA PHE A 116 -13.85 -14.72 -11.85
C PHE A 116 -13.85 -15.82 -12.90
N ASN A 117 -13.96 -17.08 -12.47
CA ASN A 117 -14.13 -18.22 -13.35
C ASN A 117 -15.62 -18.45 -13.62
N LEU A 118 -16.05 -18.35 -14.88
CA LEU A 118 -17.45 -18.55 -15.27
C LEU A 118 -17.93 -20.01 -15.11
N GLN A 119 -17.02 -20.98 -15.20
CA GLN A 119 -17.37 -22.41 -15.10
C GLN A 119 -17.55 -22.83 -13.64
N THR A 120 -16.59 -22.48 -12.77
CA THR A 120 -16.64 -22.86 -11.35
C THR A 120 -17.42 -21.87 -10.49
N ARG A 121 -17.72 -20.68 -11.03
CA ARG A 121 -18.35 -19.55 -10.32
C ARG A 121 -17.55 -19.06 -9.11
N GLU A 122 -16.24 -19.19 -9.16
CA GLU A 122 -15.32 -18.83 -8.08
C GLU A 122 -14.37 -17.71 -8.48
N TYR A 123 -13.94 -16.92 -7.49
CA TYR A 123 -12.83 -15.99 -7.64
C TYR A 123 -11.51 -16.71 -7.42
N TYR A 124 -10.49 -16.34 -8.19
CA TYR A 124 -9.13 -16.84 -8.00
C TYR A 124 -8.11 -15.71 -8.21
N ASP A 125 -6.97 -15.86 -7.54
CA ASP A 125 -5.88 -14.88 -7.57
C ASP A 125 -5.22 -14.83 -8.94
N ASN A 126 -5.01 -13.62 -9.45
CA ASN A 126 -4.20 -13.42 -10.64
C ASN A 126 -2.73 -13.23 -10.23
N VAL A 127 -2.06 -14.35 -10.06
CA VAL A 127 -0.62 -14.40 -9.79
C VAL A 127 0.21 -14.21 -11.07
N ASP A 128 1.37 -13.58 -10.94
CA ASP A 128 2.39 -13.57 -11.99
C ASP A 128 3.26 -14.85 -11.95
N TYR A 129 4.19 -14.96 -12.89
CA TYR A 129 5.10 -16.12 -12.99
C TYR A 129 6.05 -16.29 -11.80
N ARG A 130 6.10 -15.31 -10.88
CA ARG A 130 6.89 -15.33 -9.65
C ARG A 130 6.02 -15.62 -8.42
N GLY A 131 4.75 -15.95 -8.61
CA GLY A 131 3.79 -16.19 -7.54
C GLY A 131 3.28 -14.92 -6.86
N LYS A 132 3.50 -13.73 -7.43
CA LYS A 132 3.04 -12.47 -6.84
C LYS A 132 1.63 -12.14 -7.34
N VAL A 133 0.70 -11.91 -6.41
CA VAL A 133 -0.65 -11.43 -6.74
C VAL A 133 -0.56 -10.05 -7.38
N LYS A 134 -1.20 -9.89 -8.54
CA LYS A 134 -1.25 -8.61 -9.24
C LYS A 134 -2.18 -7.66 -8.51
N SER A 135 -1.87 -6.36 -8.55
CA SER A 135 -2.78 -5.35 -8.02
C SER A 135 -3.81 -4.90 -9.06
N MET A 136 -5.06 -4.71 -8.64
CA MET A 136 -6.12 -4.10 -9.45
C MET A 136 -5.69 -2.78 -10.07
N CYS A 137 -5.09 -1.89 -9.26
CA CYS A 137 -4.74 -0.55 -9.71
C CYS A 137 -3.63 -0.61 -10.76
N SER A 138 -2.63 -1.47 -10.55
CA SER A 138 -1.55 -1.69 -11.52
C SER A 138 -2.10 -2.20 -12.86
N GLU A 139 -3.02 -3.16 -12.83
CA GLU A 139 -3.58 -3.75 -14.05
C GLU A 139 -4.51 -2.78 -14.79
N LYS A 140 -5.33 -2.01 -14.08
CA LYS A 140 -6.11 -0.90 -14.67
C LYS A 140 -5.21 0.13 -15.33
N TYR A 141 -4.16 0.56 -14.63
CA TYR A 141 -3.21 1.54 -15.15
C TYR A 141 -2.47 1.03 -16.39
N ARG A 142 -2.04 -0.23 -16.36
CA ARG A 142 -1.41 -0.90 -17.50
C ARG A 142 -2.36 -1.00 -18.70
N ALA A 143 -3.61 -1.38 -18.47
CA ALA A 143 -4.63 -1.44 -19.53
C ALA A 143 -4.93 -0.05 -20.11
N TRP A 144 -4.99 0.98 -19.27
CA TRP A 144 -5.18 2.37 -19.69
C TRP A 144 -4.01 2.87 -20.55
N ARG A 145 -2.76 2.66 -20.11
CA ARG A 145 -1.56 3.01 -20.89
C ARG A 145 -1.46 2.25 -22.22
N LYS A 146 -1.84 0.96 -22.25
CA LYS A 146 -1.87 0.17 -23.50
C LYS A 146 -2.81 0.73 -24.56
N ARG A 147 -3.85 1.49 -24.16
CA ARG A 147 -4.80 2.13 -25.08
C ARG A 147 -4.29 3.47 -25.64
N GLY A 148 -3.01 3.81 -25.42
CA GLY A 148 -2.41 5.05 -25.92
C GLY A 148 -2.97 6.33 -25.29
N ARG A 149 -3.74 6.21 -24.19
CA ARG A 149 -4.33 7.36 -23.51
C ARG A 149 -3.26 8.13 -22.73
N GLN A 150 -3.36 9.45 -22.79
CA GLN A 150 -2.58 10.40 -22.00
C GLN A 150 -3.58 11.26 -21.21
N GLY A 151 -3.24 11.65 -19.97
CA GLY A 151 -4.13 12.41 -19.07
C GLY A 151 -4.62 11.63 -17.85
N PRO A 152 -5.57 12.18 -17.07
CA PRO A 152 -6.07 11.56 -15.85
C PRO A 152 -6.88 10.28 -16.14
N LEU A 153 -6.75 9.25 -15.29
CA LEU A 153 -7.63 8.09 -15.35
C LEU A 153 -9.02 8.48 -14.84
N GLY A 154 -10.03 8.35 -15.69
CA GLY A 154 -11.42 8.31 -15.22
C GLY A 154 -11.61 7.11 -14.30
N TYR A 155 -12.12 7.35 -13.09
CA TYR A 155 -12.39 6.29 -12.12
C TYR A 155 -13.59 5.47 -12.58
N ILE A 156 -13.37 4.19 -12.88
CA ILE A 156 -14.45 3.21 -12.81
C ILE A 156 -14.42 2.71 -11.36
N ALA A 157 -15.42 3.11 -10.57
CA ALA A 157 -15.70 2.49 -9.28
C ALA A 157 -16.05 1.02 -9.57
N PHE A 158 -15.19 0.10 -9.17
CA PHE A 158 -15.58 -1.30 -9.10
C PHE A 158 -16.22 -1.44 -7.73
N LYS A 159 -17.35 -2.12 -7.66
CA LYS A 159 -17.98 -2.48 -6.39
C LYS A 159 -16.86 -3.04 -5.51
N GLY A 160 -16.51 -2.31 -4.44
CA GLY A 160 -15.55 -2.80 -3.47
C GLY A 160 -16.01 -4.20 -3.09
N GLY A 161 -15.10 -5.16 -3.06
CA GLY A 161 -15.33 -6.39 -2.31
C GLY A 161 -15.54 -5.94 -0.88
N GLY A 162 -16.79 -5.67 -0.52
CA GLY A 162 -17.13 -5.33 0.83
C GLY A 162 -16.69 -6.50 1.69
N PHE A 163 -15.82 -6.23 2.66
CA PHE A 163 -16.11 -6.79 3.96
C PHE A 163 -17.44 -6.16 4.38
N ALA A 164 -18.52 -6.83 3.99
CA ALA A 164 -19.81 -6.62 4.62
C ALA A 164 -19.65 -7.14 6.05
N SER A 165 -19.88 -6.22 6.99
CA SER A 165 -20.32 -6.48 8.36
C SER A 165 -21.28 -7.66 8.45
#